data_AF-A0A3N5PTF1-F1
#
_entry.id   AF-A0A3N5PTF1-F1
#
_cell.length_a   1.000
_cell.length_b   1.000
_cell.length_c   1.000
_cell.angle_alpha   90.00
_cell.angle_beta   90.00
_cell.angle_gamma   90.00
#
_symmetry.space_group_name_H-M   'P 1'
#
loop_
_entity.id
_entity.type
_entity.pdbx_description
1 polymer ?
#
loop_
_entity_poly.entity_id
_entity_poly.type
_entity_poly.pdbx_seq_one_letter_code
_entity_poly.pdbx_strand_id
1 'polypeptide(L)'
;MWWVLQIVGCLGVCGFQVVNRTFGVGFNSWVVYALGSASITYFAFCKSYALAPNFVLPWVVGQAALNILGVVIGLAWFKDVVTTTQWVGIALSVIGGYLIIK
;
A
#
# COMPACT_ATOMS: atom_id res chain seq x y z
N MET A 1 -14.44 10.98 -2.45
CA MET A 1 -14.18 10.24 -3.70
C MET A 1 -13.50 8.92 -3.35
N TRP A 2 -13.94 7.79 -3.94
CA TRP A 2 -13.44 6.45 -3.59
C TRP A 2 -11.92 6.30 -3.77
N TRP A 3 -11.36 6.88 -4.84
CA TRP A 3 -9.93 6.82 -5.15
C TRP A 3 -9.07 7.60 -4.15
N VAL A 4 -9.58 8.72 -3.59
CA VAL A 4 -8.88 9.45 -2.53
C VAL A 4 -8.75 8.59 -1.27
N LEU A 5 -9.81 7.85 -0.93
CA LEU A 5 -9.81 6.97 0.23
C LEU A 5 -8.83 5.79 0.06
N GLN A 6 -8.67 5.26 -1.16
CA GLN A 6 -7.60 4.30 -1.46
C GLN A 6 -6.23 4.90 -1.18
N ILE A 7 -5.93 6.09 -1.73
CA ILE A 7 -4.63 6.75 -1.55
C ILE A 7 -4.34 7.01 -0.06
N VAL A 8 -5.35 7.48 0.69
CA VAL A 8 -5.21 7.71 2.14
C VAL A 8 -4.93 6.40 2.89
N GLY A 9 -5.60 5.30 2.53
CA GLY A 9 -5.27 3.98 3.05
C GLY A 9 -3.82 3.58 2.72
N CYS A 10 -3.43 3.69 1.45
CA CYS A 10 -2.08 3.37 1.00
C CYS A 10 -1.00 4.17 1.75
N LEU A 11 -1.22 5.46 2.01
CA LEU A 11 -0.32 6.28 2.83
C LEU A 11 -0.18 5.77 4.26
N GLY A 12 -1.27 5.30 4.87
CA GLY A 12 -1.26 4.67 6.19
C GLY A 12 -0.42 3.38 6.22
N VAL A 13 -0.59 2.51 5.22
CA VAL A 13 0.20 1.27 5.08
C VAL A 13 1.68 1.61 4.86
N CYS A 14 1.99 2.53 3.93
CA CYS A 14 3.35 2.92 3.65
C CYS A 14 4.02 3.58 4.86
N GLY A 15 3.32 4.48 5.56
CA GLY A 15 3.84 5.12 6.78
C GLY A 15 4.18 4.11 7.86
N PHE A 16 3.34 3.10 8.06
CA PHE A 16 3.63 2.00 8.97
C PHE A 16 4.89 1.22 8.57
N GLN A 17 5.04 0.87 7.29
CA GLN A 17 6.22 0.14 6.80
C GLN A 17 7.51 0.98 6.94
N VAL A 18 7.43 2.29 6.73
CA VAL A 18 8.56 3.22 6.95
C VAL A 18 8.97 3.25 8.42
N VAL A 19 8.01 3.42 9.33
CA VAL A 19 8.27 3.43 10.78
C VAL A 19 8.87 2.09 11.20
N ASN A 20 8.30 0.98 10.73
CA ASN A 20 8.79 -0.35 11.04
C ASN A 20 10.24 -0.55 10.60
N ARG A 21 10.55 -0.16 9.35
CA ARG A 21 11.91 -0.26 8.80
C ARG A 21 12.91 0.71 9.45
N THR A 22 12.47 1.90 9.86
CA THR A 22 13.33 2.95 10.44
C THR A 22 13.70 2.65 11.89
N PHE A 23 12.72 2.23 12.70
CA PHE A 23 12.92 2.04 14.13
C PHE A 23 13.24 0.59 14.53
N GLY A 24 13.18 -0.36 13.58
CA GLY A 24 13.42 -1.77 13.86
C GLY A 24 12.54 -2.28 15.01
N VAL A 25 11.30 -1.82 15.06
CA VAL A 25 10.43 -2.00 16.22
C VAL A 25 10.26 -3.50 16.49
N GLY A 26 10.64 -3.93 17.70
CA GLY A 26 10.46 -5.32 18.13
C GLY A 26 8.99 -5.74 18.08
N PHE A 27 8.76 -7.05 18.12
CA PHE A 27 7.44 -7.68 17.87
C PHE A 27 6.26 -7.01 18.60
N ASN A 28 6.40 -6.64 19.89
CA ASN A 28 5.33 -6.01 20.65
C ASN A 28 4.98 -4.60 20.17
N SER A 29 5.98 -3.76 19.90
CA SER A 29 5.75 -2.40 19.38
C SER A 29 5.23 -2.45 17.95
N TRP A 30 5.72 -3.40 17.15
CA TRP A 30 5.20 -3.66 15.80
C TRP A 30 3.70 -3.95 15.82
N VAL A 31 3.22 -4.83 16.71
CA VAL A 31 1.78 -5.16 16.83
C VAL A 31 0.94 -3.93 17.12
N VAL A 32 1.36 -3.05 18.03
CA VAL A 32 0.60 -1.84 18.39
C VAL A 32 0.52 -0.86 17.22
N TYR A 33 1.63 -0.61 16.53
CA TYR A 33 1.64 0.25 15.34
C TYR A 33 0.91 -0.38 14.15
N ALA A 34 1.00 -1.70 14.00
CA ALA A 34 0.30 -2.46 12.96
C ALA A 34 -1.21 -2.40 13.17
N LEU A 35 -1.70 -2.64 14.39
CA LEU A 35 -3.14 -2.60 14.71
C LEU A 35 -3.70 -1.19 14.60
N GLY A 36 -2.97 -0.17 15.06
CA GLY A 36 -3.39 1.23 14.97
C GLY A 36 -3.44 1.74 13.52
N SER A 37 -2.41 1.42 12.72
CA SER A 37 -2.43 1.76 11.29
C SER A 37 -3.46 0.93 10.53
N ALA A 38 -3.58 -0.37 10.79
CA ALA A 38 -4.54 -1.25 10.12
C ALA A 38 -5.98 -0.81 10.34
N SER A 39 -6.35 -0.31 11.52
CA SER A 39 -7.73 0.12 11.78
C SER A 39 -8.12 1.39 11.00
N ILE A 40 -7.22 2.37 10.90
CA ILE A 40 -7.42 3.58 10.06
C ILE A 40 -7.47 3.20 8.57
N THR A 41 -6.54 2.33 8.17
CA THR A 41 -6.41 1.88 6.79
C THR A 41 -7.62 1.04 6.35
N TYR A 42 -8.07 0.13 7.20
CA TYR A 42 -9.22 -0.73 6.96
C TYR A 42 -10.49 0.09 6.77
N PHE A 43 -10.71 1.09 7.62
CA PHE A 43 -11.84 2.01 7.47
C PHE A 43 -11.80 2.75 6.12
N ALA A 44 -10.64 3.26 5.72
CA ALA A 44 -10.46 3.96 4.45
C ALA A 44 -10.72 3.03 3.25
N PHE A 45 -10.21 1.78 3.30
CA PHE A 45 -10.47 0.78 2.27
C PHE A 45 -11.95 0.40 2.20
N CYS A 46 -12.59 0.03 3.32
CA CYS A 46 -14.01 -0.33 3.33
C CYS A 46 -14.90 0.80 2.77
N LYS A 47 -14.65 2.05 3.15
CA LYS A 47 -15.37 3.20 2.58
C LYS A 47 -15.07 3.42 1.11
N SER A 48 -13.84 3.15 0.66
CA SER A 48 -13.53 3.19 -0.77
C SER A 48 -14.31 2.15 -1.55
N TYR A 49 -14.44 0.91 -1.05
CA TYR A 49 -15.20 -0.13 -1.75
C TYR A 49 -16.69 0.21 -1.81
N ALA A 50 -17.25 0.79 -0.74
CA ALA A 50 -18.65 1.20 -0.71
C ALA A 50 -18.98 2.36 -1.68
N LEU A 51 -17.99 3.18 -2.05
CA LEU A 51 -18.16 4.35 -2.91
C LEU A 51 -17.69 4.12 -4.36
N ALA A 52 -17.12 2.95 -4.65
CA ALA A 52 -16.54 2.66 -5.95
C ALA A 52 -17.62 2.29 -6.99
N PRO A 53 -17.47 2.72 -8.25
CA PRO A 53 -18.32 2.23 -9.34
C PRO A 53 -18.11 0.74 -9.55
N ASN A 54 -19.19 -0.01 -9.84
CA ASN A 54 -19.15 -1.48 -10.02
C ASN A 54 -18.19 -1.97 -11.11
N PHE A 55 -17.80 -1.11 -12.06
CA PHE A 55 -16.85 -1.43 -13.14
C PHE A 55 -15.39 -1.14 -12.77
N VAL A 56 -15.11 -0.53 -11.61
CA VAL A 56 -13.75 -0.22 -11.16
C VAL A 56 -13.43 -1.02 -9.90
N LEU A 57 -12.34 -1.78 -9.95
CA LEU A 57 -11.81 -2.49 -8.81
C LEU A 57 -10.89 -1.57 -8.00
N PRO A 58 -11.30 -1.11 -6.79
CA PRO A 58 -10.52 -0.15 -6.01
C PRO A 58 -9.15 -0.69 -5.59
N TRP A 59 -9.05 -2.02 -5.43
CA TRP A 59 -7.81 -2.72 -5.12
C TRP A 59 -6.70 -2.49 -6.15
N VAL A 60 -7.04 -2.40 -7.45
CA VAL A 60 -6.04 -2.22 -8.52
C VAL A 60 -5.38 -0.85 -8.39
N VAL A 61 -6.20 0.18 -8.10
CA VAL A 61 -5.71 1.54 -7.83
C VAL A 61 -4.89 1.58 -6.54
N GLY A 62 -5.36 0.91 -5.49
CA GLY A 62 -4.63 0.79 -4.22
C GLY A 62 -3.27 0.10 -4.39
N GLN A 63 -3.19 -0.99 -5.15
CA GLN A 63 -1.94 -1.69 -5.44
C GLN A 63 -0.97 -0.85 -6.26
N ALA A 64 -1.46 -0.20 -7.32
CA ALA A 64 -0.63 0.72 -8.10
C ALA A 64 -0.07 1.86 -7.21
N ALA A 65 -0.91 2.44 -6.35
CA ALA A 65 -0.50 3.49 -5.42
C ALA A 65 0.53 2.99 -4.40
N LEU A 66 0.34 1.81 -3.81
CA LEU A 66 1.29 1.20 -2.86
C LEU A 66 2.65 0.93 -3.50
N ASN A 67 2.67 0.41 -4.72
CA ASN A 67 3.91 0.14 -5.45
C ASN A 67 4.68 1.44 -5.75
N ILE A 68 3.99 2.47 -6.24
CA ILE A 68 4.61 3.78 -6.51
C ILE A 68 5.15 4.39 -5.22
N LEU A 69 4.33 4.43 -4.17
CA LEU A 69 4.74 4.97 -2.87
C LEU A 69 5.92 4.20 -2.28
N GLY A 70 5.90 2.87 -2.36
CA GLY A 70 6.98 2.01 -1.88
C GLY A 70 8.30 2.27 -2.61
N VAL A 71 8.27 2.40 -3.94
CA VAL A 71 9.46 2.75 -4.74
C VAL A 71 9.96 4.16 -4.40
N VAL A 72 9.07 5.15 -4.38
CA VAL A 72 9.43 6.55 -4.10
C VAL A 72 10.06 6.67 -2.71
N ILE A 73 9.47 6.04 -1.70
CA ILE A 73 9.97 6.04 -0.33
C ILE A 73 11.28 5.25 -0.23
N GLY A 74 11.39 4.08 -0.87
CA GLY A 74 12.62 3.28 -0.90
C GLY A 74 13.79 4.05 -1.50
N LEU A 75 13.57 4.72 -2.63
CA LEU A 75 14.58 5.55 -3.30
C LEU A 75 14.93 6.81 -2.49
N ALA A 76 13.92 7.57 -2.04
CA ALA A 76 14.12 8.88 -1.43
C ALA A 76 14.58 8.80 0.04
N TRP A 77 14.06 7.85 0.80
CA TRP A 77 14.27 7.76 2.25
C TRP A 77 15.32 6.71 2.63
N PHE A 78 15.32 5.55 1.96
CA PHE A 78 16.24 4.45 2.27
C PHE A 78 17.42 4.33 1.29
N LYS A 79 17.43 5.14 0.21
CA LYS A 79 18.44 5.10 -0.85
C LYS A 79 18.61 3.70 -1.44
N ASP A 80 17.52 2.95 -1.52
CA ASP A 80 17.52 1.61 -2.11
C ASP A 80 17.90 1.66 -3.59
N VAL A 81 18.59 0.63 -4.07
CA VAL A 81 18.85 0.46 -5.51
C VAL A 81 17.75 -0.43 -6.08
N VAL A 82 16.90 0.13 -6.93
CA VAL A 82 15.83 -0.64 -7.59
C VAL A 82 16.40 -1.36 -8.80
N THR A 83 16.50 -2.69 -8.71
CA THR A 83 16.99 -3.54 -9.80
C THR A 83 15.91 -3.79 -10.86
N THR A 84 16.34 -4.21 -12.06
CA THR A 84 15.43 -4.56 -13.16
C THR A 84 14.42 -5.65 -12.75
N THR A 85 14.83 -6.61 -11.92
CA THR A 85 13.93 -7.66 -11.41
C THR A 85 12.85 -7.12 -10.48
N GLN A 86 13.14 -6.08 -9.70
CA GLN A 86 12.15 -5.41 -8.84
C GLN A 86 11.13 -4.62 -9.66
N TRP A 87 11.55 -3.95 -10.73
CA TRP A 87 10.62 -3.30 -11.67
C TRP A 87 9.66 -4.28 -12.33
N VAL A 88 10.16 -5.45 -12.75
CA VAL A 88 9.32 -6.53 -13.31
C VAL A 88 8.35 -7.05 -12.25
N GLY A 89 8.80 -7.25 -11.00
CA GLY A 89 7.94 -7.67 -9.90
C GLY A 89 6.81 -6.68 -9.58
N ILE A 90 7.10 -5.38 -9.63
CA ILE A 90 6.10 -4.31 -9.44
C ILE A 90 5.06 -4.34 -10.57
N ALA A 91 5.49 -4.48 -11.82
CA ALA A 91 4.55 -4.57 -12.95
C ALA A 91 3.66 -5.81 -12.84
N LEU A 92 4.24 -6.96 -12.47
CA LEU A 92 3.50 -8.21 -12.27
C LEU A 92 2.53 -8.15 -11.08
N SER A 93 2.83 -7.40 -10.01
CA SER A 93 1.91 -7.29 -8.87
C SER A 93 0.65 -6.47 -9.20
N VAL A 94 0.79 -5.44 -10.04
CA VAL A 94 -0.35 -4.67 -10.57
C VAL A 94 -1.20 -5.52 -11.52
N ILE A 95 -0.56 -6.26 -12.43
CA ILE A 95 -1.25 -7.16 -13.38
C ILE A 95 -1.93 -8.32 -12.63
N GLY A 96 -1.25 -8.94 -11.68
CA GLY A 96 -1.80 -10.00 -10.84
C GLY A 96 -3.00 -9.53 -10.01
N GLY A 97 -2.94 -8.30 -9.48
CA GLY A 97 -4.09 -7.68 -8.78
C GLY A 97 -5.33 -7.49 -9.66
N TYR A 98 -5.15 -7.34 -10.98
CA TYR A 98 -6.25 -7.30 -11.94
C TYR A 98 -6.80 -8.69 -12.29
N LEU A 99 -5.94 -9.71 -12.31
CA LEU A 99 -6.29 -11.08 -12.72
C LEU A 99 -6.98 -11.90 -11.62
N ILE A 100 -6.73 -11.63 -10.33
CA ILE A 100 -7.31 -12.41 -9.20
C ILE A 100 -8.85 -12.32 -9.13
N ILE A 101 -9.47 -11.35 -9.80
CA ILE A 101 -10.90 -11.03 -9.66
C ILE A 101 -11.68 -11.23 -10.99
N LYS A 102 -11.03 -11.73 -12.05
CA LYS A 102 -11.71 -12.19 -13.28
C LYS A 102 -11.75 -13.71 -13.32
#